data_AF-A0A5J6V5P0-F1
#
_entry.id   AF-A0A5J6V5P0-F1
#
_cell.length_a   1.000
_cell.length_b   1.000
_cell.length_c   1.000
_cell.angle_alpha   90.00
_cell.angle_beta   90.00
_cell.angle_gamma   90.00
#
_symmetry.space_group_name_H-M   'P 1'
#
loop_
_entity.id
_entity.type
_entity.pdbx_description
1 polymer ?
#
loop_
_entity_poly.entity_id
_entity_poly.type
_entity_poly.pdbx_seq_one_letter_code
_entity_poly.pdbx_strand_id
1 'polypeptide(L)'
;MTSSRREKLRAAAELQREMRERHGEDVEAVMAQALAATSTTRAERTYREAMARNTGQRFAVNDLILPEKVLHPEETVLDVAVGGLSSDTFPLLLVTDRRVVLTIDQPWRRWRVLREAPSADVLGAEVESRLLGGRLRVRLRQGKDIVLKLAAQERPEEVAALIRRLASGGGAPR
;
A
#
# COMPACT_ATOMS: atom_id res chain seq x y z
N MET A 1 -35.63 -5.03 -5.81
CA MET A 1 -34.62 -5.76 -5.01
C MET A 1 -33.38 -4.87 -4.74
N THR A 2 -33.53 -3.73 -4.07
CA THR A 2 -32.46 -2.72 -3.93
C THR A 2 -32.25 -2.19 -2.50
N SER A 3 -33.11 -2.52 -1.53
CA SER A 3 -33.00 -1.97 -0.15
C SER A 3 -31.84 -2.59 0.64
N SER A 4 -31.62 -3.90 0.53
CA SER A 4 -30.58 -4.63 1.28
C SER A 4 -29.15 -4.10 1.07
N ARG A 5 -28.81 -3.65 -0.15
CA ARG A 5 -27.47 -3.10 -0.44
C ARG A 5 -27.29 -1.69 0.14
N ARG A 6 -28.35 -0.86 0.13
CA ARG A 6 -28.32 0.49 0.71
C ARG A 6 -28.29 0.44 2.23
N GLU A 7 -29.02 -0.48 2.84
CA GLU A 7 -28.97 -0.73 4.29
C GLU A 7 -27.60 -1.22 4.75
N LYS A 8 -26.98 -2.16 4.02
CA LYS A 8 -25.61 -2.61 4.32
C LYS A 8 -24.58 -1.49 4.20
N LEU A 9 -24.73 -0.60 3.21
CA LEU A 9 -23.84 0.56 3.06
C LEU A 9 -24.05 1.60 4.17
N ARG A 10 -25.29 1.84 4.61
CA ARG A 10 -25.58 2.71 5.75
C ARG A 10 -25.07 2.14 7.06
N ALA A 11 -25.30 0.86 7.32
CA ALA A 11 -24.79 0.18 8.52
C ALA A 11 -23.26 0.18 8.55
N ALA A 12 -22.60 -0.02 7.40
CA ALA A 12 -21.14 0.10 7.30
C ALA A 12 -20.66 1.54 7.55
N ALA A 13 -21.37 2.55 7.04
CA ALA A 13 -21.05 3.95 7.27
C ALA A 13 -21.29 4.40 8.73
N GLU A 14 -22.35 3.91 9.37
CA GLU A 14 -22.64 4.13 10.79
C GLU A 14 -21.61 3.46 11.67
N LEU A 15 -21.25 2.19 11.40
CA LEU A 15 -20.18 1.49 12.11
C LEU A 15 -18.85 2.24 11.98
N GLN A 16 -18.55 2.75 10.77
CA GLN A 16 -17.33 3.52 10.52
C GLN A 16 -17.35 4.86 11.28
N ARG A 17 -18.52 5.51 11.40
CA ARG A 17 -18.69 6.76 12.15
C ARG A 17 -18.60 6.54 13.66
N GLU A 18 -19.26 5.51 14.18
CA GLU A 18 -19.24 5.16 15.61
C GLU A 18 -17.83 4.74 16.05
N MET A 19 -17.11 3.99 15.20
CA MET A 19 -15.70 3.69 15.41
C MET A 19 -14.87 4.98 15.45
N ARG A 20 -15.13 5.93 14.53
CA ARG A 20 -14.44 7.23 14.46
C ARG A 20 -14.63 8.10 15.70
N GLU A 21 -15.84 8.09 16.25
CA GLU A 21 -16.19 8.78 17.48
C GLU A 21 -15.58 8.09 18.72
N ARG A 22 -15.43 6.76 18.70
CA ARG A 22 -14.89 5.98 19.84
C ARG A 22 -13.36 5.90 19.89
N HIS A 23 -12.68 5.91 18.74
CA HIS A 23 -11.24 5.67 18.64
C HIS A 23 -10.44 6.85 18.06
N GLY A 24 -11.08 7.95 17.62
CA GLY A 24 -10.37 9.15 17.17
C GLY A 24 -9.41 8.89 15.99
N GLU A 25 -8.12 9.18 16.16
CA GLU A 25 -7.08 8.90 15.15
C GLU A 25 -6.68 7.41 15.09
N ASP A 26 -6.95 6.63 16.15
CA ASP A 26 -6.57 5.21 16.24
C ASP A 26 -7.51 4.26 15.48
N VAL A 27 -8.61 4.77 14.96
CA VAL A 27 -9.62 4.00 14.20
C VAL A 27 -8.98 3.27 13.03
N GLU A 28 -8.04 3.92 12.36
CA GLU A 28 -7.33 3.36 11.23
C GLU A 28 -6.52 2.14 11.63
N ALA A 29 -5.80 2.23 12.75
CA ALA A 29 -5.00 1.15 13.30
C ALA A 29 -5.90 -0.01 13.80
N VAL A 30 -6.97 0.30 14.52
CA VAL A 30 -7.93 -0.70 15.04
C VAL A 30 -8.62 -1.46 13.91
N MET A 31 -9.11 -0.76 12.88
CA MET A 31 -9.71 -1.39 11.71
C MET A 31 -8.69 -2.20 10.92
N ALA A 32 -7.44 -1.75 10.84
CA ALA A 32 -6.35 -2.52 10.24
C ALA A 32 -6.16 -3.86 10.93
N GLN A 33 -6.07 -3.85 12.25
CA GLN A 33 -5.84 -5.03 13.07
C GLN A 33 -7.03 -6.00 12.95
N ALA A 34 -8.26 -5.50 13.00
CA ALA A 34 -9.46 -6.33 12.81
C ALA A 34 -9.47 -7.01 11.43
N LEU A 35 -9.08 -6.31 10.38
CA LEU A 35 -8.99 -6.87 9.02
C LEU A 35 -7.81 -7.83 8.85
N ALA A 36 -6.67 -7.54 9.48
CA ALA A 36 -5.51 -8.43 9.50
C ALA A 36 -5.82 -9.74 10.25
N ALA A 37 -6.60 -9.68 11.33
CA ALA A 37 -7.04 -10.85 12.09
C ALA A 37 -8.02 -11.75 11.32
N THR A 38 -8.81 -11.20 10.41
CA THR A 38 -9.73 -11.96 9.54
C THR A 38 -9.11 -12.37 8.20
N SER A 39 -7.86 -11.99 7.94
CA SER A 39 -7.15 -12.29 6.71
C SER A 39 -6.89 -13.79 6.57
N THR A 40 -7.13 -14.32 5.37
CA THR A 40 -7.02 -15.76 5.10
C THR A 40 -5.64 -16.19 4.59
N THR A 41 -4.84 -15.22 4.14
CA THR A 41 -3.51 -15.45 3.55
C THR A 41 -2.45 -14.60 4.25
N ARG A 42 -1.19 -15.04 4.17
CA ARG A 42 -0.04 -14.30 4.71
C ARG A 42 0.12 -12.94 4.02
N ALA A 43 -0.07 -12.90 2.71
CA ALA A 43 -0.01 -11.68 1.92
C ALA A 43 -1.07 -10.67 2.35
N GLU A 44 -2.32 -11.10 2.54
CA GLU A 44 -3.39 -10.21 2.98
C GLU A 44 -3.10 -9.64 4.37
N ARG A 45 -2.72 -10.47 5.34
CA ARG A 45 -2.41 -10.03 6.71
C ARG A 45 -1.29 -8.98 6.73
N THR A 46 -0.15 -9.33 6.14
CA THR A 46 1.04 -8.46 6.14
C THR A 46 0.82 -7.19 5.30
N TYR A 47 0.01 -7.27 4.25
CA TYR A 47 -0.42 -6.09 3.51
C TYR A 47 -1.24 -5.13 4.37
N ARG A 48 -2.24 -5.64 5.12
CA ARG A 48 -3.09 -4.79 5.99
C ARG A 48 -2.28 -4.15 7.11
N GLU A 49 -1.32 -4.88 7.69
CA GLU A 49 -0.37 -4.37 8.66
C GLU A 49 0.53 -3.27 8.05
N ALA A 50 1.02 -3.48 6.83
CA ALA A 50 1.85 -2.49 6.14
C ALA A 50 1.09 -1.22 5.76
N MET A 51 -0.14 -1.36 5.28
CA MET A 51 -1.02 -0.24 4.97
C MET A 51 -1.43 0.54 6.22
N ALA A 52 -1.51 -0.11 7.40
CA ALA A 52 -1.82 0.56 8.66
C ALA A 52 -0.81 1.66 9.02
N ARG A 53 0.45 1.54 8.56
CA ARG A 53 1.49 2.55 8.80
C ARG A 53 1.34 3.80 7.94
N ASN A 54 0.49 3.79 6.91
CA ASN A 54 0.23 4.95 6.06
C ASN A 54 -1.00 5.74 6.56
N THR A 55 -0.92 6.21 7.81
CA THR A 55 -2.01 6.95 8.49
C THR A 55 -2.42 8.19 7.70
N GLY A 56 -3.73 8.45 7.61
CA GLY A 56 -4.29 9.61 6.90
C GLY A 56 -4.33 9.52 5.36
N GLN A 57 -3.58 8.60 4.74
CA GLN A 57 -3.60 8.34 3.29
C GLN A 57 -4.46 7.12 2.92
N ARG A 58 -4.74 6.25 3.90
CA ARG A 58 -5.46 4.98 3.73
C ARG A 58 -6.89 5.13 3.23
N PHE A 59 -7.65 6.08 3.75
CA PHE A 59 -9.07 6.26 3.36
C PHE A 59 -9.27 6.77 1.94
N ALA A 60 -8.20 7.19 1.27
CA ALA A 60 -8.25 7.59 -0.12
C ALA A 60 -8.20 6.38 -1.08
N VAL A 61 -7.71 5.23 -0.61
CA VAL A 61 -7.46 4.04 -1.44
C VAL A 61 -8.49 2.93 -1.17
N ASN A 62 -9.07 2.36 -2.22
CA ASN A 62 -9.99 1.22 -2.12
C ASN A 62 -9.26 -0.09 -2.43
N ASP A 63 -8.47 -0.55 -1.46
CA ASP A 63 -7.48 -1.62 -1.60
C ASP A 63 -7.91 -3.02 -1.13
N LEU A 64 -9.18 -3.17 -0.69
CA LEU A 64 -9.66 -4.39 -0.03
C LEU A 64 -9.31 -5.70 -0.75
N ILE A 65 -9.38 -5.71 -2.09
CA ILE A 65 -9.13 -6.91 -2.91
C ILE A 65 -7.73 -6.94 -3.53
N LEU A 66 -6.88 -5.94 -3.28
CA LEU A 66 -5.56 -5.85 -3.90
C LEU A 66 -4.72 -7.10 -3.62
N PRO A 67 -4.60 -7.60 -2.37
CA PRO A 67 -3.73 -8.74 -2.08
C PRO A 67 -4.10 -9.98 -2.90
N GLU A 68 -5.40 -10.29 -3.00
CA GLU A 68 -5.91 -11.42 -3.78
C GLU A 68 -5.59 -11.30 -5.29
N LYS A 69 -5.56 -10.07 -5.82
CA LYS A 69 -5.39 -9.82 -7.26
C LYS A 69 -3.94 -9.68 -7.70
N VAL A 70 -3.05 -9.23 -6.82
CA VAL A 70 -1.68 -8.85 -7.17
C VAL A 70 -0.65 -9.79 -6.56
N LEU A 71 -0.88 -10.27 -5.34
CA LEU A 71 0.14 -10.96 -4.54
C LEU A 71 -0.06 -12.46 -4.58
N HIS A 72 1.04 -13.19 -4.46
CA HIS A 72 0.96 -14.62 -4.15
C HIS A 72 0.49 -14.79 -2.69
N PRO A 73 -0.39 -15.77 -2.35
CA PRO A 73 -0.94 -15.92 -0.98
C PRO A 73 0.11 -15.98 0.15
N GLU A 74 1.26 -16.61 -0.14
CA GLU A 74 2.39 -16.76 0.80
C GLU A 74 3.44 -15.63 0.73
N GLU A 75 3.22 -14.59 -0.07
CA GLU A 75 4.13 -13.44 -0.16
C GLU A 75 4.06 -12.61 1.14
N THR A 76 5.19 -12.10 1.60
CA THR A 76 5.24 -11.21 2.78
C THR A 76 5.34 -9.78 2.31
N VAL A 77 4.34 -8.94 2.58
CA VAL A 77 4.44 -7.51 2.34
C VAL A 77 5.23 -6.86 3.47
N LEU A 78 6.41 -6.35 3.14
CA LEU A 78 7.32 -5.73 4.09
C LEU A 78 6.93 -4.28 4.33
N ASP A 79 6.63 -3.53 3.27
CA ASP A 79 6.09 -2.18 3.39
C ASP A 79 5.33 -1.70 2.14
N VAL A 80 4.57 -0.62 2.30
CA VAL A 80 3.83 0.03 1.20
C VAL A 80 4.07 1.53 1.21
N ALA A 81 4.43 2.09 0.06
CA ALA A 81 4.37 3.53 -0.19
C ALA A 81 3.11 3.88 -1.00
N VAL A 82 2.37 4.88 -0.53
CA VAL A 82 1.19 5.43 -1.20
C VAL A 82 1.62 6.61 -2.07
N GLY A 83 1.26 6.57 -3.34
CA GLY A 83 1.55 7.65 -4.28
C GLY A 83 0.53 8.78 -4.22
N GLY A 84 0.89 9.89 -4.87
CA GLY A 84 -0.05 11.00 -5.08
C GLY A 84 -1.19 10.61 -6.03
N LEU A 85 -2.36 11.21 -5.81
CA LEU A 85 -3.53 11.02 -6.65
C LEU A 85 -3.21 11.37 -8.11
N SER A 86 -3.48 10.44 -9.02
CA SER A 86 -3.35 10.65 -10.47
C SER A 86 -4.62 10.16 -11.14
N SER A 87 -5.41 11.07 -11.72
CA SER A 87 -6.62 10.74 -12.47
C SER A 87 -7.58 9.80 -11.71
N ASP A 88 -7.98 10.17 -10.49
CA ASP A 88 -8.87 9.40 -9.60
C ASP A 88 -8.34 8.01 -9.17
N THR A 89 -7.03 7.77 -9.31
CA THR A 89 -6.39 6.53 -8.91
C THR A 89 -5.18 6.78 -8.02
N PHE A 90 -4.97 5.88 -7.05
CA PHE A 90 -3.83 5.93 -6.13
C PHE A 90 -2.84 4.83 -6.50
N PRO A 91 -1.67 5.19 -7.06
CA PRO A 91 -0.63 4.21 -7.30
C PRO A 91 -0.03 3.78 -5.95
N LEU A 92 0.20 2.48 -5.79
CA LEU A 92 0.85 1.91 -4.62
C LEU A 92 2.14 1.23 -5.05
N LEU A 93 3.21 1.45 -4.28
CA LEU A 93 4.44 0.68 -4.41
C LEU A 93 4.52 -0.29 -3.23
N LEU A 94 4.41 -1.59 -3.53
CA LEU A 94 4.52 -2.67 -2.58
C LEU A 94 5.96 -3.19 -2.57
N VAL A 95 6.54 -3.33 -1.39
CA VAL A 95 7.84 -3.97 -1.17
C VAL A 95 7.57 -5.30 -0.49
N THR A 96 7.97 -6.41 -1.11
CA THR A 96 7.75 -7.76 -0.57
C THR A 96 9.06 -8.51 -0.36
N ASP A 97 8.97 -9.68 0.26
CA ASP A 97 10.09 -10.62 0.36
C ASP A 97 10.55 -11.20 -0.99
N ARG A 98 9.74 -11.07 -2.05
CA ARG A 98 10.03 -11.62 -3.39
C ARG A 98 10.33 -10.55 -4.44
N ARG A 99 9.65 -9.41 -4.38
CA ARG A 99 9.69 -8.38 -5.44
C ARG A 99 9.25 -7.01 -4.96
N VAL A 100 9.52 -6.01 -5.79
CA VAL A 100 8.92 -4.68 -5.68
C VAL A 100 7.89 -4.53 -6.79
N VAL A 101 6.67 -4.11 -6.45
CA VAL A 101 5.54 -4.03 -7.37
C VAL A 101 4.93 -2.63 -7.32
N LEU A 102 4.86 -1.96 -8.47
CA LEU A 102 4.08 -0.74 -8.64
C LEU A 102 2.73 -1.10 -9.24
N THR A 103 1.66 -0.82 -8.50
CA THR A 103 0.29 -1.04 -8.92
C THR A 103 -0.48 0.26 -9.00
N ILE A 104 -1.58 0.25 -9.73
CA ILE A 104 -2.56 1.32 -9.74
C ILE A 104 -3.94 0.72 -9.67
N ASP A 105 -4.84 1.37 -8.93
CA ASP A 105 -6.26 1.05 -9.01
C ASP A 105 -6.78 1.47 -10.40
N GLN A 106 -7.76 0.76 -10.91
CA GLN A 106 -8.47 1.14 -12.12
C GLN A 106 -9.97 1.17 -11.82
N PRO A 107 -10.76 1.88 -12.64
CA PRO A 107 -12.20 1.78 -12.57
C PRO A 107 -12.66 0.32 -12.44
N TRP A 108 -13.69 0.09 -11.63
CA TRP A 108 -14.27 -1.24 -11.38
C TRP A 108 -13.40 -2.19 -10.55
N ARG A 109 -12.52 -1.65 -9.68
CA ARG A 109 -11.69 -2.43 -8.74
C ARG A 109 -10.70 -3.36 -9.47
N ARG A 110 -10.14 -2.90 -10.59
CA ARG A 110 -9.16 -3.69 -11.33
C ARG A 110 -7.76 -3.20 -10.99
N TRP A 111 -7.14 -3.84 -10.01
CA TRP A 111 -5.74 -3.58 -9.72
C TRP A 111 -4.88 -4.04 -10.89
N ARG A 112 -4.09 -3.11 -11.43
CA ARG A 112 -3.14 -3.41 -12.50
C ARG A 112 -1.72 -3.22 -11.99
N VAL A 113 -0.87 -4.21 -12.24
CA VAL A 113 0.58 -4.06 -12.13
C VAL A 113 1.07 -3.20 -13.29
N LEU A 114 1.69 -2.07 -12.98
CA LEU A 114 2.34 -1.19 -13.95
C LEU A 114 3.77 -1.64 -14.22
N ARG A 115 4.47 -2.05 -13.16
CA ARG A 115 5.82 -2.60 -13.22
C ARG A 115 6.09 -3.43 -11.98
N GLU A 116 6.89 -4.46 -12.14
CA GLU A 116 7.44 -5.23 -11.05
C GLU A 116 8.88 -5.63 -11.36
N ALA A 117 9.64 -5.91 -10.31
CA ALA A 117 10.98 -6.46 -10.43
C ALA A 117 11.28 -7.39 -9.25
N PRO A 118 11.94 -8.53 -9.46
CA PRO A 118 12.43 -9.38 -8.36
C PRO A 118 13.29 -8.57 -7.39
N SER A 119 13.21 -8.87 -6.09
CA SER A 119 14.00 -8.16 -5.08
C SER A 119 15.51 -8.29 -5.33
N ALA A 120 15.96 -9.39 -5.94
CA ALA A 120 17.35 -9.62 -6.34
C ALA A 120 17.86 -8.65 -7.43
N ASP A 121 16.95 -8.05 -8.20
CA ASP A 121 17.27 -7.09 -9.27
C ASP A 121 17.22 -5.65 -8.78
N VAL A 122 16.83 -5.40 -7.52
CA VAL A 122 16.77 -4.05 -6.96
C VAL A 122 18.15 -3.63 -6.45
N LEU A 123 18.65 -2.51 -6.96
CA LEU A 123 19.94 -1.92 -6.56
C LEU A 123 19.81 -0.91 -5.41
N GLY A 124 18.60 -0.40 -5.16
CA GLY A 124 18.32 0.56 -4.09
C GLY A 124 17.16 1.48 -4.42
N ALA A 125 16.89 2.44 -3.54
CA ALA A 125 15.86 3.45 -3.76
C ALA A 125 16.22 4.82 -3.17
N GLU A 126 15.65 5.86 -3.77
CA GLU A 126 15.83 7.25 -3.37
C GLU A 126 14.51 8.02 -3.45
N VAL A 127 14.31 8.95 -2.52
CA VAL A 127 13.25 9.95 -2.59
C VAL A 127 13.83 11.24 -3.11
N GLU A 128 13.25 11.77 -4.18
CA GLU A 128 13.59 13.07 -4.71
C GLU A 128 12.46 14.06 -4.42
N SER A 129 12.75 15.07 -3.60
CA SER A 129 11.86 16.20 -3.36
C SER A 129 11.88 17.16 -4.56
N ARG A 130 10.71 17.63 -5.00
CA ARG A 130 10.54 18.68 -6.00
C ARG A 130 9.57 19.75 -5.48
N LEU A 131 9.60 20.94 -6.08
CA LEU A 131 8.80 22.11 -5.67
C LEU A 131 7.28 21.86 -5.58
N LEU A 132 6.74 20.91 -6.36
CA LEU A 132 5.29 20.62 -6.43
C LEU A 132 4.97 19.13 -6.12
N GLY A 133 5.85 18.43 -5.41
CA GLY A 133 5.67 17.01 -5.07
C GLY A 133 6.98 16.24 -5.00
N GLY A 134 6.91 14.93 -4.80
CA GLY A 134 8.09 14.06 -4.73
C GLY A 134 8.04 12.91 -5.72
N ARG A 135 9.13 12.16 -5.82
CA ARG A 135 9.11 10.82 -6.41
C ARG A 135 9.99 9.85 -5.64
N LEU A 136 9.52 8.61 -5.52
CA LEU A 136 10.28 7.49 -4.99
C LEU A 136 10.73 6.70 -6.21
N ARG A 137 12.04 6.64 -6.41
CA ARG A 137 12.67 5.89 -7.49
C ARG A 137 13.34 4.65 -6.93
N VAL A 138 12.98 3.49 -7.48
CA VAL A 138 13.64 2.20 -7.22
C VAL A 138 14.50 1.86 -8.41
N ARG A 139 15.81 1.79 -8.17
CA ARG A 139 16.82 1.51 -9.20
C ARG A 139 16.92 0.01 -9.43
N LEU A 140 16.91 -0.39 -10.70
CA LEU A 140 16.98 -1.80 -11.09
C LEU A 140 18.31 -2.13 -11.77
N ARG A 141 18.76 -3.38 -11.63
CA ARG A 141 19.96 -3.90 -12.30
C ARG A 141 19.85 -3.84 -13.81
N GLN A 142 18.66 -4.12 -14.32
CA GLN A 142 18.35 -4.12 -15.75
C GLN A 142 16.99 -3.46 -16.00
N GLY A 143 16.85 -2.85 -17.17
CA GLY A 143 15.60 -2.21 -17.59
C GLY A 143 15.39 -0.82 -17.00
N LYS A 144 14.14 -0.38 -17.00
CA LYS A 144 13.74 0.96 -16.53
C LYS A 144 13.36 0.91 -15.04
N ASP A 145 13.89 1.84 -14.25
CA ASP A 145 13.54 2.05 -12.84
C ASP A 145 12.03 2.09 -12.58
N ILE A 146 11.62 1.64 -11.40
CA ILE A 146 10.25 1.83 -10.92
C ILE A 146 10.15 3.22 -10.30
N VAL A 147 9.16 4.02 -10.70
CA VAL A 147 8.99 5.38 -10.20
C VAL A 147 7.56 5.57 -9.69
N LEU A 148 7.43 5.89 -8.41
CA LEU A 148 6.18 6.30 -7.77
C LEU A 148 6.18 7.82 -7.60
N LYS A 149 5.16 8.50 -8.12
CA LYS A 149 4.95 9.94 -7.87
C LYS A 149 4.29 10.12 -6.50
N LEU A 150 4.66 11.18 -5.80
CA LEU A 150 4.30 11.39 -4.41
C LEU A 150 3.61 12.75 -4.22
N ALA A 151 2.52 12.77 -3.45
CA ALA A 151 1.96 14.01 -2.86
C ALA A 151 2.74 14.35 -1.57
N ALA A 152 2.66 15.57 -1.01
CA ALA A 152 3.44 16.03 0.17
C ALA A 152 3.50 14.99 1.31
N GLN A 153 4.67 14.82 1.97
CA GLN A 153 5.04 13.51 2.54
C GLN A 153 5.53 13.45 3.98
N GLU A 154 5.08 12.38 4.66
CA GLU A 154 5.63 11.91 5.94
C GLU A 154 6.23 10.48 5.90
N ARG A 155 6.12 9.68 4.81
CA ARG A 155 6.59 8.26 4.83
C ARG A 155 7.42 7.62 3.69
N PRO A 156 7.71 8.28 2.55
CA PRO A 156 8.43 7.66 1.42
C PRO A 156 9.87 7.27 1.77
N GLU A 157 10.48 7.99 2.71
CA GLU A 157 11.89 7.84 3.04
C GLU A 157 12.09 6.57 3.85
N GLU A 158 11.12 6.20 4.70
CA GLU A 158 11.11 4.92 5.42
C GLU A 158 11.08 3.73 4.45
N VAL A 159 10.23 3.81 3.42
CA VAL A 159 10.11 2.78 2.38
C VAL A 159 11.38 2.74 1.53
N ALA A 160 11.94 3.90 1.15
CA ALA A 160 13.21 3.97 0.43
C ALA A 160 14.36 3.37 1.24
N ALA A 161 14.42 3.68 2.55
CA ALA A 161 15.41 3.15 3.47
C ALA A 161 15.28 1.63 3.62
N LEU A 162 14.06 1.09 3.68
CA LEU A 162 13.84 -0.36 3.65
C LEU A 162 14.41 -0.98 2.38
N ILE A 163 14.09 -0.43 1.21
CA ILE A 163 14.58 -0.96 -0.07
C ILE A 163 16.10 -0.92 -0.12
N ARG A 164 16.74 0.17 0.32
CA ARG A 164 18.20 0.26 0.39
C ARG A 164 18.80 -0.82 1.29
N ARG A 165 18.21 -1.08 2.47
CA ARG A 165 18.66 -2.15 3.37
C ARG A 165 18.55 -3.53 2.72
N LEU A 166 17.42 -3.82 2.06
CA LEU A 166 17.22 -5.10 1.36
C LEU A 166 18.25 -5.28 0.22
N ALA A 167 18.48 -4.23 -0.57
CA ALA A 167 19.44 -4.24 -1.67
C ALA A 167 20.89 -4.45 -1.20
N SER A 168 21.24 -4.00 0.01
CA SER A 168 22.55 -4.25 0.62
C SER A 168 22.65 -5.60 1.35
N GLY A 169 21.67 -6.50 1.20
CA GLY A 169 21.65 -7.82 1.86
C GLY A 169 21.18 -7.81 3.31
N GLY A 170 20.65 -6.69 3.81
CA GLY A 170 20.03 -6.61 5.13
C GLY A 170 18.60 -7.17 5.12
N GLY A 171 18.11 -7.58 6.29
CA GLY A 171 16.72 -8.05 6.47
C GLY A 171 15.71 -6.90 6.65
N ALA A 172 14.42 -7.23 6.62
CA ALA A 172 13.36 -6.32 7.04
C ALA A 172 13.47 -6.01 8.55
N PRO A 173 13.13 -4.79 9.00
CA PRO A 173 13.02 -4.48 10.43
C PRO A 173 12.01 -5.42 11.09
N ARG A 174 12.29 -5.85 12.32
CA ARG A 174 11.33 -6.55 13.17
C ARG A 174 10.33 -5.58 13.77
#